data_AF-A0A517YDE5-F1
#
_entry.id   AF-A0A517YDE5-F1
#
_cell.length_a   1.000
_cell.length_b   1.000
_cell.length_c   1.000
_cell.angle_alpha   90.00
_cell.angle_beta   90.00
_cell.angle_gamma   90.00
#
_symmetry.space_group_name_H-M   'P 1'
#
loop_
_entity.id
_entity.type
_entity.pdbx_description
1 polymer ?
#
loop_
_entity_poly.entity_id
_entity_poly.type
_entity_poly.pdbx_seq_one_letter_code
_entity_poly.pdbx_strand_id
1 'polypeptide(L)'
;MDHDDGYAFPAANIGDTDLVALAQTNPTAAKEIARLEVLLSRGEETKEEFLQLCQLLFDVGSISASEILLRRNLDYYEGHALYVRLHGSAKQEEFATAIAAFKSQFEVDLVLMAENYFLVSMFRSNGGPRRFDDLVLLSSPCEIKFGYIEQDKVEADVTLLDPGREVFAADECLLLFFVNGVWELADPLDT
;
A
#
# COMPACT_ATOMS: atom_id res chain seq x y z
N MET A 1 0.63 31.54 -8.80
CA MET A 1 -0.63 31.25 -8.08
C MET A 1 -0.55 29.78 -7.82
N ASP A 2 -0.05 29.46 -6.64
CA ASP A 2 0.22 28.08 -6.23
C ASP A 2 -1.11 27.35 -6.11
N HIS A 3 -1.24 26.27 -6.88
CA HIS A 3 -2.30 25.30 -6.71
C HIS A 3 -1.97 24.51 -5.44
N ASP A 4 -2.55 24.97 -4.34
CA ASP A 4 -2.70 24.24 -3.10
C ASP A 4 -3.68 23.09 -3.38
N ASP A 5 -3.16 22.03 -4.02
CA ASP A 5 -3.87 20.77 -4.16
C ASP A 5 -4.06 20.22 -2.75
N GLY A 6 -5.28 20.41 -2.25
CA GLY A 6 -5.74 19.86 -0.99
C GLY A 6 -5.43 18.37 -0.95
N TYR A 7 -4.36 18.02 -0.23
CA TYR A 7 -4.09 16.68 0.21
C TYR A 7 -5.26 16.28 1.12
N ALA A 8 -6.28 15.66 0.52
CA ALA A 8 -7.26 14.89 1.25
C ALA A 8 -6.48 13.75 1.92
N PHE A 9 -6.08 13.97 3.18
CA PHE A 9 -5.48 12.98 4.04
C PHE A 9 -6.27 11.68 3.88
N PRO A 10 -5.67 10.57 3.39
CA PRO A 10 -6.38 9.32 3.31
C PRO A 10 -6.77 8.94 4.73
N ALA A 11 -8.08 8.95 5.01
CA ALA A 11 -8.69 8.77 6.32
C ALA A 11 -7.99 7.65 7.09
N ALA A 12 -7.10 8.07 8.00
CA ALA A 12 -6.30 7.22 8.83
C ALA A 12 -7.19 6.70 9.97
N ASN A 13 -8.08 5.77 9.65
CA ASN A 13 -8.87 5.08 10.65
C ASN A 13 -7.94 4.09 11.39
N ILE A 14 -7.95 4.11 12.72
CA ILE A 14 -7.23 3.18 13.60
C ILE A 14 -7.75 1.72 13.51
N GLY A 15 -8.64 1.44 12.55
CA GLY A 15 -9.22 0.12 12.31
C GLY A 15 -10.13 -0.33 13.45
N ASP A 16 -10.43 -1.62 13.51
CA ASP A 16 -11.28 -2.27 14.53
C ASP A 16 -10.64 -2.35 15.93
N THR A 17 -9.77 -1.40 16.29
CA THR A 17 -9.15 -1.37 17.62
C THR A 17 -10.24 -1.18 18.68
N ASP A 18 -10.51 -2.22 19.48
CA ASP A 18 -11.53 -2.18 20.52
C ASP A 18 -11.05 -1.34 21.73
N LEU A 19 -11.25 -0.02 21.61
CA LEU A 19 -10.93 0.93 22.67
C LEU A 19 -11.74 0.69 23.95
N VAL A 20 -12.91 0.03 23.86
CA VAL A 20 -13.76 -0.27 25.02
C VAL A 20 -13.14 -1.40 25.83
N ALA A 21 -12.71 -2.47 25.18
CA ALA A 21 -11.96 -3.55 25.84
C ALA A 21 -10.61 -3.04 26.37
N LEU A 22 -9.90 -2.23 25.59
CA LEU A 22 -8.63 -1.64 26.03
C LEU A 22 -8.79 -0.73 27.25
N ALA A 23 -9.87 0.06 27.34
CA ALA A 23 -10.12 0.91 28.50
C ALA A 23 -10.28 0.13 29.82
N GLN A 24 -10.66 -1.16 29.75
CA GLN A 24 -10.78 -2.02 30.92
C GLN A 24 -9.43 -2.54 31.42
N THR A 25 -8.46 -2.73 30.52
CA THR A 25 -7.15 -3.33 30.82
C THR A 25 -6.04 -2.28 30.93
N ASN A 26 -6.10 -1.22 30.12
CA ASN A 26 -5.16 -0.11 30.10
C ASN A 26 -5.88 1.24 29.81
N PRO A 27 -6.55 1.82 30.83
CA PRO A 27 -7.36 3.03 30.67
C PRO A 27 -6.53 4.26 30.28
N THR A 28 -5.25 4.31 30.64
CA THR A 28 -4.36 5.42 30.27
C THR A 28 -4.04 5.37 28.78
N ALA A 29 -3.68 4.21 28.25
CA ALA A 29 -3.43 4.06 26.81
C ALA A 29 -4.68 4.30 25.98
N ALA A 30 -5.83 3.78 26.40
CA ALA A 30 -7.11 4.01 25.70
C ALA A 30 -7.45 5.51 25.59
N LYS A 31 -7.26 6.28 26.67
CA LYS A 31 -7.48 7.74 26.65
C LYS A 31 -6.52 8.46 25.71
N GLU A 32 -5.26 8.07 25.71
CA GLU A 32 -4.26 8.72 24.86
C GLU A 32 -4.47 8.39 23.38
N ILE A 33 -4.80 7.13 23.05
CA ILE A 33 -5.17 6.74 21.68
C ILE A 33 -6.39 7.54 21.22
N ALA A 34 -7.44 7.65 22.03
CA ALA A 34 -8.62 8.45 21.68
C ALA A 34 -8.30 9.94 21.50
N ARG A 35 -7.39 10.51 22.32
CA ARG A 35 -6.93 11.90 22.14
C ARG A 35 -6.23 12.08 20.81
N LEU A 36 -5.30 11.17 20.47
CA LEU A 36 -4.50 11.22 19.25
C LEU A 36 -5.36 10.98 18.00
N GLU A 37 -6.34 10.08 18.06
CA GLU A 37 -7.31 9.84 16.99
C GLU A 37 -8.13 11.10 16.66
N VAL A 38 -8.55 11.85 17.69
CA VAL A 38 -9.27 13.11 17.50
C VAL A 38 -8.39 14.14 16.78
N LEU A 39 -7.11 14.25 17.12
CA LEU A 39 -6.18 15.14 16.41
C LEU A 39 -6.01 14.71 14.95
N LEU A 40 -5.80 13.41 14.72
CA LEU A 40 -5.62 12.83 13.39
C LEU A 40 -6.83 13.04 12.49
N SER A 41 -8.05 12.89 13.03
CA SER A 41 -9.29 13.13 12.28
C SER A 41 -9.50 14.58 11.86
N ARG A 42 -8.75 15.52 12.47
CA ARG A 42 -8.79 16.95 12.16
C ARG A 42 -7.57 17.42 11.36
N GLY A 43 -6.56 16.56 11.17
CA GLY A 43 -5.27 16.96 10.59
C GLY A 43 -4.50 17.94 11.48
N GLU A 44 -4.72 17.88 12.81
CA GLU A 44 -4.11 18.77 13.81
C GLU A 44 -2.93 18.11 14.55
N GLU A 45 -2.63 16.85 14.24
CA GLU A 45 -1.55 16.09 14.85
C GLU A 45 -0.17 16.55 14.40
N THR A 46 0.78 16.50 15.33
CA THR A 46 2.19 16.60 15.01
C THR A 46 2.76 15.26 14.54
N LYS A 47 3.93 15.31 13.90
CA LYS A 47 4.69 14.10 13.53
C LYS A 47 4.96 13.22 14.74
N GLU A 48 5.39 13.81 15.84
CA GLU A 48 5.68 13.09 17.08
C GLU A 48 4.43 12.40 17.64
N GLU A 49 3.28 13.06 17.59
CA GLU A 49 1.98 12.51 18.02
C GLU A 49 1.53 11.36 17.13
N PHE A 50 1.70 11.46 15.81
CA PHE A 50 1.42 10.36 14.89
C PHE A 50 2.29 9.13 15.19
N LEU A 51 3.61 9.34 15.35
CA LEU A 51 4.55 8.26 15.67
C LEU A 51 4.25 7.65 17.05
N GLN A 52 3.85 8.47 18.02
CA GLN A 52 3.40 8.02 19.33
C GLN A 52 2.14 7.16 19.24
N LEU A 53 1.16 7.55 18.44
CA LEU A 53 -0.06 6.76 18.22
C LEU A 53 0.29 5.37 17.67
N CYS A 54 1.16 5.31 16.66
CA CYS A 54 1.58 4.05 16.06
C CYS A 54 2.29 3.14 17.07
N GLN A 55 3.16 3.71 17.92
CA GLN A 55 3.82 2.98 18.99
C GLN A 55 2.80 2.46 20.02
N LEU A 56 1.87 3.31 20.46
CA LEU A 56 0.86 2.93 21.44
C LEU A 56 -0.03 1.79 20.94
N LEU A 57 -0.47 1.85 19.68
CA LEU A 57 -1.23 0.78 19.05
C LEU A 57 -0.45 -0.55 19.05
N PHE A 58 0.86 -0.50 18.77
CA PHE A 58 1.71 -1.68 18.85
C PHE A 58 1.81 -2.22 20.29
N ASP A 59 2.08 -1.34 21.26
CA ASP A 59 2.30 -1.71 22.67
C ASP A 59 1.04 -2.33 23.31
N VAL A 60 -0.15 -1.93 22.87
CA VAL A 60 -1.42 -2.49 23.34
C VAL A 60 -1.88 -3.72 22.55
N GLY A 61 -1.05 -4.22 21.64
CA GLY A 61 -1.31 -5.44 20.86
C GLY A 61 -2.12 -5.24 19.58
N SER A 62 -2.45 -3.99 19.22
CA SER A 62 -3.11 -3.66 17.95
C SER A 62 -2.07 -3.54 16.80
N ILE A 63 -1.32 -4.63 16.60
CA ILE A 63 -0.15 -4.68 15.70
C ILE A 63 -0.52 -4.31 14.27
N SER A 64 -1.57 -4.93 13.71
CA SER A 64 -2.03 -4.67 12.34
C SER A 64 -2.47 -3.22 12.14
N ALA A 65 -3.17 -2.64 13.12
CA ALA A 65 -3.57 -1.23 13.06
C ALA A 65 -2.34 -0.30 13.06
N SER A 66 -1.35 -0.57 13.93
CA SER A 66 -0.07 0.15 13.94
C SER A 66 0.66 0.06 12.59
N GLU A 67 0.75 -1.14 12.01
CA GLU A 67 1.45 -1.38 10.76
C GLU A 67 0.78 -0.67 9.57
N ILE A 68 -0.53 -0.82 9.42
CA ILE A 68 -1.31 -0.18 8.33
C ILE A 68 -1.21 1.33 8.43
N LEU A 69 -1.39 1.88 9.64
CA LEU A 69 -1.35 3.30 9.88
C LEU A 69 0.03 3.88 9.54
N LEU A 70 1.10 3.21 9.99
CA LEU A 70 2.48 3.61 9.65
C LEU A 70 2.69 3.57 8.14
N ARG A 71 2.40 2.45 7.47
CA ARG A 71 2.68 2.27 6.04
C ARG A 71 2.04 3.34 5.16
N ARG A 72 0.80 3.72 5.46
CA ARG A 72 0.04 4.70 4.66
C ARG A 72 0.56 6.13 4.78
N ASN A 73 1.25 6.45 5.87
CA ASN A 73 1.69 7.82 6.17
C ASN A 73 3.20 7.93 6.42
N LEU A 74 3.93 6.88 6.05
CA LEU A 74 5.30 6.65 6.48
C LEU A 74 6.24 7.74 5.96
N ASP A 75 6.09 8.12 4.69
CA ASP A 75 6.91 9.14 4.05
C ASP A 75 6.62 10.54 4.60
N TYR A 76 5.34 10.83 4.87
CA TYR A 76 4.90 12.13 5.40
C TYR A 76 5.43 12.39 6.81
N TYR A 77 5.39 11.39 7.69
CA TYR A 77 5.87 11.51 9.07
C TYR A 77 7.27 10.92 9.29
N GLU A 78 8.03 10.62 8.23
CA GLU A 78 9.36 9.99 8.28
C GLU A 78 9.42 8.75 9.19
N GLY A 79 8.39 7.91 9.15
CA GLY A 79 8.18 6.78 10.05
C GLY A 79 9.07 5.55 9.80
N HIS A 80 9.99 5.59 8.83
CA HIS A 80 10.83 4.45 8.43
C HIS A 80 11.54 3.77 9.59
N ALA A 81 12.21 4.56 10.44
CA ALA A 81 12.95 4.01 11.58
C ALA A 81 12.01 3.34 12.61
N LEU A 82 10.82 3.91 12.82
CA LEU A 82 9.81 3.34 13.71
C LEU A 82 9.24 2.05 13.13
N TYR A 83 8.91 2.04 11.83
CA TYR A 83 8.39 0.86 11.15
C TYR A 83 9.35 -0.33 11.24
N VAL A 84 10.62 -0.13 10.90
CA VAL A 84 11.63 -1.20 10.97
C VAL A 84 11.81 -1.70 12.41
N ARG A 85 11.76 -0.79 13.40
CA ARG A 85 11.86 -1.17 14.81
C ARG A 85 10.70 -2.04 15.28
N LEU A 86 9.47 -1.73 14.86
CA LEU A 86 8.26 -2.41 15.35
C LEU A 86 7.91 -3.65 14.55
N HIS A 87 8.03 -3.58 13.22
CA HIS A 87 7.52 -4.57 12.28
C HIS A 87 8.62 -5.26 11.46
N GLY A 88 9.88 -4.80 11.56
CA GLY A 88 11.01 -5.36 10.84
C GLY A 88 11.04 -4.97 9.34
N SER A 89 11.80 -5.74 8.55
CA SER A 89 12.00 -5.52 7.10
C SER A 89 11.30 -6.54 6.21
N ALA A 90 10.62 -7.55 6.79
CA ALA A 90 10.10 -8.70 6.04
C ALA A 90 9.16 -8.30 4.90
N LYS A 91 8.28 -7.32 5.10
CA LYS A 91 7.37 -6.82 4.04
C LYS A 91 8.11 -6.13 2.89
N GLN A 92 9.24 -5.48 3.17
CA GLN A 92 10.07 -4.86 2.12
C GLN A 92 10.75 -5.94 1.27
N GLU A 93 11.24 -7.00 1.92
CA GLU A 93 11.81 -8.17 1.25
C GLU A 93 10.76 -8.92 0.44
N GLU A 94 9.55 -9.09 0.97
CA GLU A 94 8.40 -9.68 0.30
C GLU A 94 8.00 -8.85 -0.93
N PHE A 95 7.91 -7.53 -0.80
CA PHE A 95 7.57 -6.64 -1.91
C PHE A 95 8.62 -6.67 -3.01
N ALA A 96 9.91 -6.63 -2.67
CA ALA A 96 11.00 -6.79 -3.63
C ALA A 96 10.97 -8.16 -4.32
N THR A 97 10.66 -9.22 -3.57
CA THR A 97 10.50 -10.58 -4.09
C THR A 97 9.32 -10.67 -5.05
N ALA A 98 8.19 -10.04 -4.73
CA ALA A 98 7.01 -10.00 -5.59
C ALA A 98 7.32 -9.34 -6.93
N ILE A 99 8.01 -8.20 -6.93
CA ILE A 99 8.45 -7.50 -8.16
C ILE A 99 9.40 -8.40 -8.97
N ALA A 100 10.37 -9.05 -8.32
CA ALA A 100 11.30 -9.96 -9.00
C ALA A 100 10.57 -11.18 -9.60
N ALA A 101 9.61 -11.74 -8.88
CA ALA A 101 8.77 -12.83 -9.33
C ALA A 101 7.91 -12.42 -10.52
N PHE A 102 7.37 -11.19 -10.54
CA PHE A 102 6.59 -10.67 -11.66
C PHE A 102 7.40 -10.68 -12.96
N LYS A 103 8.63 -10.14 -12.89
CA LYS A 103 9.57 -10.15 -14.02
C LYS A 103 9.83 -11.56 -14.53
N SER A 104 10.14 -12.47 -13.61
CA SER A 104 10.48 -13.85 -13.95
C SER A 104 9.31 -14.63 -14.51
N GLN A 105 8.12 -14.47 -13.93
CA GLN A 105 6.94 -15.24 -14.30
C GLN A 105 6.36 -14.81 -15.65
N PHE A 106 6.35 -13.50 -15.92
CA PHE A 106 5.77 -12.97 -17.14
C PHE A 106 6.80 -12.71 -18.24
N GLU A 107 8.08 -12.91 -17.96
CA GLU A 107 9.21 -12.65 -18.86
C GLU A 107 9.23 -11.19 -19.34
N VAL A 108 9.01 -10.27 -18.41
CA VAL A 108 8.98 -8.82 -18.68
C VAL A 108 10.13 -8.11 -18.00
N ASP A 109 10.69 -7.13 -18.71
CA ASP A 109 11.56 -6.14 -18.10
C ASP A 109 10.73 -4.98 -17.55
N LEU A 110 11.15 -4.50 -16.38
CA LEU A 110 10.53 -3.39 -15.67
C LEU A 110 11.56 -2.28 -15.50
N VAL A 111 11.16 -1.07 -15.89
CA VAL A 111 11.89 0.17 -15.65
C VAL A 111 11.16 0.93 -14.58
N LEU A 112 11.82 1.20 -13.45
CA LEU A 112 11.25 2.00 -12.36
C LEU A 112 10.99 3.41 -12.87
N MET A 113 9.74 3.85 -12.76
CA MET A 113 9.31 5.20 -13.13
C MET A 113 9.28 6.11 -11.90
N ALA A 114 8.70 5.60 -10.80
CA ALA A 114 8.57 6.34 -9.55
C ALA A 114 8.44 5.40 -8.35
N GLU A 115 9.04 5.80 -7.24
CA GLU A 115 8.73 5.30 -5.90
C GLU A 115 7.69 6.25 -5.32
N ASN A 116 6.41 5.86 -5.39
CA ASN A 116 5.32 6.77 -5.03
C ASN A 116 5.18 6.90 -3.51
N TYR A 117 5.21 5.75 -2.81
CA TYR A 117 5.10 5.66 -1.36
C TYR A 117 5.81 4.39 -0.85
N PHE A 118 6.00 4.27 0.46
CA PHE A 118 6.47 3.04 1.10
C PHE A 118 5.65 1.80 0.67
N LEU A 119 6.32 0.81 0.05
CA LEU A 119 5.72 -0.40 -0.54
C LEU A 119 4.70 -0.12 -1.66
N VAL A 120 4.88 0.99 -2.38
CA VAL A 120 4.14 1.33 -3.60
C VAL A 120 5.12 1.87 -4.65
N SER A 121 5.20 1.20 -5.80
CA SER A 121 6.14 1.56 -6.85
C SER A 121 5.50 1.42 -8.22
N MET A 122 5.81 2.37 -9.11
CA MET A 122 5.31 2.40 -10.46
C MET A 122 6.44 2.09 -11.44
N PHE A 123 6.17 1.16 -12.35
CA PHE A 123 7.09 0.69 -13.37
C PHE A 123 6.47 0.83 -14.74
N ARG A 124 7.34 0.87 -15.74
CA ARG A 124 6.98 0.71 -17.13
C ARG A 124 7.59 -0.58 -17.68
N SER A 125 6.84 -1.28 -18.52
CA SER A 125 7.34 -2.34 -19.38
C SER A 125 7.17 -1.97 -20.84
N ASN A 126 8.05 -2.50 -21.71
CA ASN A 126 7.89 -2.43 -23.16
C ASN A 126 7.10 -3.63 -23.72
N GLY A 127 6.58 -4.50 -22.85
CA GLY A 127 5.95 -5.76 -23.20
C GLY A 127 6.94 -6.93 -23.19
N GLY A 128 6.42 -8.10 -22.82
CA GLY A 128 7.11 -9.38 -22.85
C GLY A 128 6.83 -10.19 -24.12
N PRO A 129 7.02 -11.51 -24.09
CA PRO A 129 6.70 -12.40 -25.19
C PRO A 129 5.24 -12.28 -25.63
N ARG A 130 4.98 -12.58 -26.90
CA ARG A 130 3.63 -12.57 -27.47
C ARG A 130 2.73 -13.62 -26.80
N ARG A 131 1.58 -13.19 -26.31
CA ARG A 131 0.56 -14.01 -25.64
C ARG A 131 -0.77 -13.96 -26.40
N PHE A 132 -1.62 -14.94 -26.11
CA PHE A 132 -2.98 -15.08 -26.66
C PHE A 132 -3.98 -15.53 -25.59
N ASP A 133 -3.62 -15.34 -24.33
CA ASP A 133 -4.41 -15.65 -23.13
C ASP A 133 -4.88 -14.34 -22.47
N ASP A 134 -5.49 -14.46 -21.29
CA ASP A 134 -6.00 -13.31 -20.51
C ASP A 134 -4.88 -12.34 -20.06
N LEU A 135 -3.62 -12.71 -20.24
CA LEU A 135 -2.43 -11.90 -19.94
C LEU A 135 -1.86 -11.21 -21.19
N VAL A 136 -2.60 -11.17 -22.30
CA VAL A 136 -2.16 -10.56 -23.58
C VAL A 136 -1.66 -9.12 -23.43
N LEU A 137 -2.19 -8.39 -22.44
CA LEU A 137 -1.80 -7.02 -22.15
C LEU A 137 -0.30 -6.90 -21.82
N LEU A 138 0.27 -7.90 -21.13
CA LEU A 138 1.69 -7.95 -20.77
C LEU A 138 2.62 -8.15 -21.98
N SER A 139 2.09 -8.44 -23.17
CA SER A 139 2.86 -8.46 -24.42
C SER A 139 3.04 -7.07 -25.05
N SER A 140 2.35 -6.06 -24.53
CA SER A 140 2.39 -4.68 -25.03
C SER A 140 3.06 -3.75 -24.02
N PRO A 141 3.50 -2.55 -24.45
CA PRO A 141 3.94 -1.53 -23.51
C PRO A 141 2.84 -1.20 -22.50
N CYS A 142 3.19 -1.23 -21.22
CA CYS A 142 2.24 -1.03 -20.13
C CYS A 142 2.90 -0.32 -18.95
N GLU A 143 2.07 0.29 -18.12
CA GLU A 143 2.43 0.76 -16.78
C GLU A 143 1.94 -0.26 -15.76
N ILE A 144 2.76 -0.49 -14.75
CA ILE A 144 2.49 -1.45 -13.69
C ILE A 144 2.70 -0.75 -12.36
N LYS A 145 1.65 -0.62 -11.58
CA LYS A 145 1.72 -0.13 -10.21
C LYS A 145 1.66 -1.32 -9.26
N PHE A 146 2.77 -1.56 -8.56
CA PHE A 146 2.79 -2.50 -7.45
C PHE A 146 2.42 -1.77 -6.18
N GLY A 147 1.58 -2.39 -5.35
CA GLY A 147 1.19 -1.81 -4.08
C GLY A 147 0.86 -2.88 -3.06
N TYR A 148 1.23 -2.60 -1.82
CA TYR A 148 0.77 -3.37 -0.67
C TYR A 148 -0.48 -2.64 -0.12
N ILE A 149 -1.64 -2.83 -0.76
CA ILE A 149 -2.82 -1.95 -0.60
C ILE A 149 -3.81 -2.50 0.44
N GLU A 150 -4.01 -3.83 0.50
CA GLU A 150 -4.85 -4.51 1.51
C GLU A 150 -4.09 -5.55 2.35
N GLN A 151 -4.65 -5.88 3.51
CA GLN A 151 -4.08 -6.54 4.70
C GLN A 151 -3.36 -7.88 4.45
N ASP A 152 -2.18 -7.85 3.83
CA ASP A 152 -1.23 -8.97 3.62
C ASP A 152 -1.06 -9.49 2.18
N LYS A 153 -1.37 -8.68 1.15
CA LYS A 153 -1.06 -9.03 -0.23
C LYS A 153 -0.38 -7.90 -0.99
N VAL A 154 0.51 -8.28 -1.91
CA VAL A 154 1.04 -7.38 -2.93
C VAL A 154 0.15 -7.50 -4.16
N GLU A 155 -0.29 -6.36 -4.66
CA GLU A 155 -1.13 -6.23 -5.84
C GLU A 155 -0.33 -5.60 -6.98
N ALA A 156 -0.72 -5.91 -8.22
CA ALA A 156 -0.23 -5.24 -9.41
C ALA A 156 -1.39 -4.78 -10.26
N ASP A 157 -1.53 -3.46 -10.41
CA ASP A 157 -2.41 -2.83 -11.38
C ASP A 157 -1.62 -2.65 -12.67
N VAL A 158 -2.03 -3.31 -13.74
CA VAL A 158 -1.39 -3.19 -15.06
C VAL A 158 -2.33 -2.47 -16.01
N THR A 159 -1.84 -1.41 -16.63
CA THR A 159 -2.61 -0.59 -17.58
C THR A 159 -1.84 -0.45 -18.88
N LEU A 160 -2.52 -0.56 -20.03
CA LEU A 160 -1.89 -0.32 -21.33
C LEU A 160 -1.33 1.09 -21.42
N LEU A 161 -0.13 1.23 -22.00
CA LEU A 161 0.43 2.54 -22.28
C LEU A 161 -0.07 3.04 -23.64
N ASP A 162 -1.11 3.87 -23.64
CA ASP A 162 -1.56 4.61 -24.84
C ASP A 162 -1.29 6.12 -24.65
N PRO A 163 -0.24 6.70 -25.27
CA PRO A 163 0.23 8.07 -25.02
C PRO A 163 -0.70 9.21 -25.50
N GLY A 164 -2.01 9.00 -25.56
CA GLY A 164 -3.01 10.02 -25.86
C GLY A 164 -4.38 9.83 -25.19
N ARG A 165 -4.51 8.91 -24.22
CA ARG A 165 -5.79 8.55 -23.61
C ARG A 165 -5.72 8.66 -22.09
N GLU A 166 -6.70 9.34 -21.49
CA GLU A 166 -6.84 9.51 -20.03
C GLU A 166 -7.78 8.48 -19.39
N VAL A 167 -8.55 7.74 -20.20
CA VAL A 167 -9.54 6.76 -19.73
C VAL A 167 -9.34 5.44 -20.48
N PHE A 168 -9.10 4.38 -19.72
CA PHE A 168 -8.97 3.01 -20.19
C PHE A 168 -10.27 2.24 -19.97
N ALA A 169 -10.63 1.39 -20.93
CA ALA A 169 -11.72 0.45 -20.76
C ALA A 169 -11.31 -0.71 -19.82
N ALA A 170 -12.28 -1.43 -19.24
CA ALA A 170 -11.98 -2.49 -18.27
C ALA A 170 -11.17 -3.67 -18.87
N ASP A 171 -11.21 -3.85 -20.19
CA ASP A 171 -10.41 -4.80 -20.96
C ASP A 171 -8.97 -4.30 -21.26
N GLU A 172 -8.66 -3.07 -20.87
CA GLU A 172 -7.33 -2.43 -21.02
C GLU A 172 -6.58 -2.35 -19.67
N CYS A 173 -7.07 -3.06 -18.64
CA CYS A 173 -6.46 -3.18 -17.31
C CYS A 173 -6.41 -4.65 -16.86
N LEU A 174 -5.34 -5.03 -16.15
CA LEU A 174 -5.25 -6.29 -15.42
C LEU A 174 -4.95 -6.02 -13.95
N LEU A 175 -5.68 -6.68 -13.07
CA LEU A 175 -5.38 -6.71 -11.64
C LEU A 175 -4.81 -8.09 -11.30
N LEU A 176 -3.66 -8.11 -10.62
CA LEU A 176 -3.02 -9.34 -10.17
C LEU A 176 -2.70 -9.30 -8.68
N PHE A 177 -2.70 -10.48 -8.06
CA PHE A 177 -2.28 -10.67 -6.68
C PHE A 177 -1.06 -11.58 -6.59
N PHE A 178 -0.14 -11.25 -5.69
CA PHE A 178 0.99 -12.11 -5.35
C PHE A 178 0.62 -12.98 -4.15
N VAL A 179 0.46 -14.28 -4.37
CA VAL A 179 0.07 -15.26 -3.34
C VAL A 179 0.96 -16.49 -3.49
N ASN A 180 1.49 -16.99 -2.37
CA ASN A 180 2.33 -18.21 -2.34
C ASN A 180 3.53 -18.19 -3.32
N GLY A 181 4.09 -17.01 -3.59
CA GLY A 181 5.26 -16.87 -4.48
C GLY A 181 4.94 -16.77 -5.97
N VAL A 182 3.67 -16.71 -6.35
CA VAL A 182 3.22 -16.60 -7.75
C VAL A 182 2.23 -15.45 -7.92
N TRP A 183 2.19 -14.90 -9.12
CA TRP A 183 1.20 -13.90 -9.53
C TRP A 183 -0.01 -14.57 -10.17
N GLU A 184 -1.19 -14.22 -9.70
CA GLU A 184 -2.47 -14.74 -10.17
C GLU A 184 -3.36 -13.58 -10.61
N LEU A 185 -4.18 -13.78 -11.65
CA LEU A 185 -5.22 -12.80 -11.99
C LEU A 185 -6.19 -12.69 -10.82
N ALA A 186 -6.58 -11.46 -10.48
CA ALA A 186 -7.70 -11.26 -9.58
C ALA A 186 -8.96 -11.81 -10.28
N ASP A 187 -9.60 -12.82 -9.70
CA ASP A 187 -10.90 -13.27 -10.19
C ASP A 187 -11.85 -12.06 -10.22
N PRO A 188 -12.63 -11.87 -11.30
CA PRO A 188 -13.73 -10.94 -11.24
C PRO A 188 -14.63 -11.41 -10.11
N LEU A 189 -14.79 -10.59 -9.07
CA LEU A 189 -15.66 -10.88 -7.94
C LEU A 189 -16.96 -11.51 -8.46
N ASP A 190 -17.16 -12.80 -8.18
CA ASP A 190 -18.43 -13.47 -8.40
C ASP A 190 -19.50 -12.58 -7.75
N THR A 191 -20.34 -11.99 -8.59
CA THR A 191 -21.42 -11.07 -8.20
C THR A 191 -22.65 -11.83 -7.77
#